data_AF-A0A8H7NEH0-F1
#
_entry.id   AF-A0A8H7NEH0-F1
#
_cell.length_a   1.000
_cell.length_b   1.000
_cell.length_c   1.000
_cell.angle_alpha   90.00
_cell.angle_beta   90.00
_cell.angle_gamma   90.00
#
_symmetry.space_group_name_H-M   'P 1'
#
loop_
_entity.id
_entity.type
_entity.pdbx_description
1 polymer ?
#
loop_
_entity_poly.entity_id
_entity_poly.type
_entity_poly.pdbx_seq_one_letter_code
_entity_poly.pdbx_strand_id
1 'polypeptide(L)'
;MERIHDLVNSAREFIHEHRPVNGEADDEFKEETSPTQSVLTDLFPLNENTYPENPKFDNRFNGGTLYMTMRPVTALERLATWQAEMEFYVQDMESLMLSGLHWSEANVEKAGGCIMVPSDNMPNLPRSLGWLFGRRYLLKDLGDDPKWRATLWFYGRNCAELLELKLDDLSVELVRRAKAIAPGMGEVYKFDLAREDGYNTNELYGRRPLEGWWPWPKENQLKPREFDCAAIVDDSSNVAAL
;
A
#
# COMPACT_ATOMS: atom_id res chain seq x y z
N MET A 1 -22.86 3.43 -16.15
CA MET A 1 -23.10 2.05 -15.69
C MET A 1 -23.05 1.09 -16.87
N GLU A 2 -23.84 1.26 -17.93
CA GLU A 2 -23.78 0.46 -19.19
C GLU A 2 -22.35 0.30 -19.75
N ARG A 3 -21.61 1.40 -19.91
CA ARG A 3 -20.23 1.37 -20.44
C ARG A 3 -19.23 0.52 -19.63
N ILE A 4 -19.39 0.42 -18.31
CA ILE A 4 -18.49 -0.40 -17.47
C ILE A 4 -18.85 -1.88 -17.64
N HIS A 5 -20.14 -2.18 -17.79
CA HIS A 5 -20.61 -3.54 -18.01
C HIS A 5 -20.19 -4.07 -19.39
N ASP A 6 -20.25 -3.22 -20.42
CA ASP A 6 -19.74 -3.53 -21.75
C ASP A 6 -18.21 -3.70 -21.74
N LEU A 7 -17.49 -2.86 -20.99
CA LEU A 7 -16.04 -2.95 -20.81
C LEU A 7 -15.61 -4.26 -20.13
N VAL A 8 -16.32 -4.68 -19.07
CA VAL A 8 -16.07 -5.95 -18.38
C VAL A 8 -16.37 -7.14 -19.29
N ASN A 9 -17.41 -7.04 -20.12
CA ASN A 9 -17.77 -8.09 -21.07
C ASN A 9 -16.76 -8.22 -22.22
N SER A 10 -16.33 -7.11 -22.84
CA SER A 10 -15.28 -7.14 -23.88
C SER A 10 -13.94 -7.63 -23.34
N ALA A 11 -13.55 -7.25 -22.12
CA ALA A 11 -12.35 -7.76 -21.49
C ALA A 11 -12.44 -9.28 -21.20
N ARG A 12 -13.62 -9.77 -20.78
CA ARG A 12 -13.86 -11.20 -20.54
C ARG A 12 -13.83 -12.03 -21.83
N GLU A 13 -14.45 -11.56 -22.90
CA GLU A 13 -14.47 -12.25 -24.20
C GLU A 13 -13.05 -12.39 -24.77
N PHE A 14 -12.25 -11.32 -24.71
CA PHE A 14 -10.87 -11.34 -25.19
C PHE A 14 -9.97 -12.32 -24.43
N ILE A 15 -10.09 -12.39 -23.10
CA ILE A 15 -9.34 -13.35 -22.26
C ILE A 15 -9.73 -14.80 -22.59
N HIS A 16 -11.00 -15.03 -22.94
CA HIS A 16 -11.49 -16.37 -23.27
C HIS A 16 -11.00 -16.86 -24.64
N GLU A 17 -10.77 -15.95 -25.59
CA GLU A 17 -10.21 -16.24 -26.92
C GLU A 17 -8.70 -16.46 -26.92
N HIS A 18 -7.96 -15.81 -26.01
CA HIS A 18 -6.49 -15.79 -26.03
C HIS A 18 -5.85 -16.60 -24.88
N ARG A 19 -6.57 -17.58 -24.33
CA ARG A 19 -6.01 -18.52 -23.36
C ARG A 19 -4.92 -19.35 -24.08
N PRO A 20 -3.65 -19.35 -23.62
CA PRO A 20 -2.62 -20.11 -24.29
C PRO A 20 -2.97 -21.60 -24.19
N VAL A 21 -3.13 -22.23 -25.36
CA VAL A 21 -3.16 -23.69 -25.46
C VAL A 21 -1.74 -24.16 -25.17
N ASN A 22 -1.57 -24.98 -24.13
CA ASN A 22 -0.28 -25.58 -23.81
C ASN A 22 0.25 -26.34 -25.04
N GLY A 23 1.29 -25.82 -25.69
CA GLY A 23 1.91 -26.49 -26.83
C GLY A 23 2.99 -25.63 -27.48
N GLU A 24 4.24 -26.01 -27.22
CA GLU A 24 5.45 -25.78 -28.01
C GLU A 24 5.93 -24.33 -28.21
N ALA A 25 7.11 -24.07 -27.62
CA ALA A 25 7.87 -22.86 -27.79
C ALA A 25 8.67 -22.95 -29.09
N ASP A 26 8.29 -22.14 -30.07
CA ASP A 26 9.17 -21.80 -31.20
C ASP A 26 9.59 -20.32 -31.12
N ASP A 27 10.88 -20.16 -31.31
CA ASP A 27 11.73 -19.01 -31.09
C ASP A 27 11.64 -18.02 -32.27
N GLU A 28 10.73 -17.03 -32.22
CA GLU A 28 10.85 -15.80 -33.01
C GLU A 28 9.93 -14.69 -32.46
N PHE A 29 10.37 -14.03 -31.38
CA PHE A 29 9.66 -12.85 -30.85
C PHE A 29 9.96 -11.63 -31.73
N LYS A 30 9.16 -11.45 -32.79
CA LYS A 30 8.98 -10.12 -33.40
C LYS A 30 8.22 -9.25 -32.42
N GLU A 31 8.67 -8.02 -32.23
CA GLU A 31 7.99 -6.94 -31.52
C GLU A 31 6.69 -6.55 -32.27
N GLU A 32 5.72 -7.45 -32.32
CA GLU A 32 4.35 -7.10 -32.67
C GLU A 32 3.70 -6.57 -31.38
N THR A 33 3.41 -5.27 -31.37
CA THR A 33 2.60 -4.65 -30.33
C THR A 33 1.30 -5.42 -30.22
N SER A 34 1.12 -6.10 -29.08
CA SER A 34 -0.01 -6.99 -28.83
C SER A 34 -1.33 -6.24 -29.08
N PRO A 35 -2.34 -6.85 -29.73
CA PRO A 35 -3.66 -6.23 -29.96
C PRO A 35 -4.30 -5.66 -28.67
N THR A 36 -3.97 -6.25 -27.52
CA THR A 36 -4.34 -5.80 -26.18
C THR A 36 -3.85 -4.39 -25.85
N GLN A 37 -2.66 -4.02 -26.32
CA GLN A 37 -2.03 -2.74 -26.05
C GLN A 37 -2.72 -1.63 -26.84
N SER A 38 -3.10 -1.89 -28.10
CA SER A 38 -3.86 -0.97 -28.95
C SER A 38 -5.24 -0.63 -28.36
N VAL A 39 -6.03 -1.65 -28.00
CA VAL A 39 -7.39 -1.45 -27.45
C VAL A 39 -7.35 -0.71 -26.10
N LEU A 40 -6.39 -1.00 -25.22
CA LEU A 40 -6.23 -0.29 -23.95
C LEU A 40 -5.77 1.15 -24.13
N THR A 41 -4.93 1.42 -25.14
CA THR A 41 -4.44 2.78 -25.45
C THR A 41 -5.54 3.66 -26.03
N ASP A 42 -6.47 3.10 -26.82
CA ASP A 42 -7.64 3.81 -27.35
C ASP A 42 -8.72 4.07 -26.27
N LEU A 43 -8.88 3.15 -25.32
CA LEU A 43 -9.86 3.25 -24.22
C LEU A 43 -9.39 4.16 -23.08
N PHE A 44 -8.08 4.23 -22.86
CA PHE A 44 -7.44 5.06 -21.87
C PHE A 44 -6.27 5.77 -22.55
N PRO A 45 -6.50 6.87 -23.29
CA PRO A 45 -5.42 7.59 -23.93
C PRO A 45 -4.41 7.98 -22.85
N LEU A 46 -3.30 7.25 -22.83
CA LEU A 46 -2.14 7.53 -22.01
C LEU A 46 -1.58 8.82 -22.59
N ASN A 47 -2.01 9.95 -22.04
CA ASN A 47 -1.32 11.19 -22.32
C ASN A 47 0.00 11.11 -21.55
N GLU A 48 1.04 10.58 -22.22
CA GLU A 48 2.41 10.45 -21.70
C GLU A 48 2.96 11.80 -21.20
N ASN A 49 2.39 12.92 -21.67
CA ASN A 49 2.73 14.28 -21.26
C ASN A 49 1.93 14.80 -20.05
N THR A 50 1.02 14.00 -19.47
CA THR A 50 0.31 14.32 -18.22
C THR A 50 0.47 13.19 -17.22
N TYR A 51 1.70 12.76 -16.96
CA TYR A 51 1.98 12.38 -15.58
C TYR A 51 1.86 13.68 -14.78
N PRO A 52 0.81 13.89 -13.97
CA PRO A 52 0.85 14.94 -12.97
C PRO A 52 2.19 14.81 -12.24
N GLU A 53 2.89 15.93 -12.10
CA GLU A 53 4.25 15.98 -11.59
C GLU A 53 4.40 15.00 -10.43
N ASN A 54 5.43 14.16 -10.51
CA ASN A 54 5.72 13.18 -9.46
C ASN A 54 5.65 13.91 -8.10
N PRO A 55 4.76 13.51 -7.17
CA PRO A 55 4.55 14.24 -5.92
C PRO A 55 5.83 14.44 -5.09
N LYS A 56 6.90 13.70 -5.44
CA LYS A 56 8.28 13.88 -4.97
C LYS A 56 8.85 15.30 -5.06
N PHE A 57 8.33 16.19 -5.91
CA PHE A 57 8.98 17.49 -6.16
C PHE A 57 8.44 18.68 -5.34
N ASP A 58 7.44 18.49 -4.47
CA ASP A 58 7.01 19.53 -3.53
C ASP A 58 7.83 19.44 -2.23
N ASN A 59 8.84 20.33 -2.10
CA ASN A 59 9.77 20.38 -0.97
C ASN A 59 9.08 20.49 0.41
N ARG A 60 7.79 20.85 0.46
CA ARG A 60 7.01 20.86 1.71
C ARG A 60 6.81 19.48 2.31
N PHE A 61 6.92 18.41 1.52
CA PHE A 61 6.74 17.02 1.98
C PHE A 61 8.07 16.27 2.17
N ASN A 62 9.12 17.00 2.50
CA ASN A 62 10.43 16.43 2.81
C ASN A 62 10.56 15.94 4.26
N GLY A 63 9.47 15.89 5.04
CA GLY A 63 9.45 15.42 6.42
C GLY A 63 9.48 13.90 6.58
N GLY A 64 9.39 13.16 5.47
CA GLY A 64 9.59 11.73 5.44
C GLY A 64 8.77 11.03 4.35
N THR A 65 8.93 9.72 4.27
CA THR A 65 8.16 8.88 3.37
C THR A 65 7.64 7.67 4.12
N LEU A 66 6.37 7.34 3.89
CA LEU A 66 5.73 6.14 4.42
C LEU A 66 5.29 5.26 3.26
N TYR A 67 5.69 4.00 3.31
CA TYR A 67 5.31 2.97 2.35
C TYR A 67 4.40 1.95 3.04
N MET A 68 3.32 1.59 2.38
CA MET A 68 2.40 0.54 2.82
C MET A 68 2.12 -0.42 1.66
N THR A 69 2.05 -1.71 1.96
CA THR A 69 1.56 -2.71 1.02
C THR A 69 0.35 -3.40 1.62
N MET A 70 -0.69 -3.59 0.81
CA MET A 70 -1.94 -4.21 1.20
C MET A 70 -2.25 -5.37 0.27
N ARG A 71 -2.80 -6.45 0.81
CA ARG A 71 -3.15 -7.65 0.05
C ARG A 71 -4.38 -8.31 0.69
N PRO A 72 -5.18 -9.06 -0.10
CA PRO A 72 -6.23 -9.89 0.47
C PRO A 72 -5.63 -10.91 1.44
N VAL A 73 -6.36 -11.22 2.52
CA VAL A 73 -5.97 -12.25 3.49
C VAL A 73 -6.17 -13.61 2.82
N THR A 74 -5.12 -14.12 2.19
CA THR A 74 -5.09 -15.45 1.57
C THR A 74 -4.02 -16.32 2.22
N ALA A 75 -4.28 -17.62 2.37
CA ALA A 75 -3.33 -18.56 2.99
C ALA A 75 -2.00 -18.70 2.24
N LEU A 76 -1.96 -18.34 0.95
CA LEU A 76 -0.77 -18.42 0.11
C LEU A 76 -0.56 -17.09 -0.64
N GLU A 77 0.59 -16.46 -0.47
CA GLU A 77 0.89 -15.15 -1.08
C GLU A 77 0.75 -15.14 -2.60
N ARG A 78 0.96 -16.28 -3.28
CA ARG A 78 0.86 -16.42 -4.74
C ARG A 78 -0.58 -16.44 -5.25
N LEU A 79 -1.57 -16.59 -4.36
CA LEU A 79 -2.99 -16.64 -4.69
C LEU A 79 -3.68 -15.28 -4.56
N ALA A 80 -2.98 -14.25 -4.09
CA ALA A 80 -3.52 -12.90 -4.10
C ALA A 80 -3.87 -12.50 -5.54
N THR A 81 -5.14 -12.17 -5.77
CA THR A 81 -5.64 -11.72 -7.07
C THR A 81 -5.29 -10.25 -7.34
N TRP A 82 -5.09 -9.50 -6.27
CA TRP A 82 -4.65 -8.11 -6.31
C TRP A 82 -3.65 -7.79 -5.20
N GLN A 83 -2.93 -6.68 -5.38
CA GLN A 83 -2.10 -6.05 -4.38
C GLN A 83 -2.28 -4.54 -4.47
N ALA A 84 -2.27 -3.84 -3.33
CA ALA A 84 -2.14 -2.39 -3.32
C ALA A 84 -0.80 -1.96 -2.72
N GLU A 85 -0.22 -0.90 -3.26
CA GLU A 85 0.95 -0.22 -2.73
C GLU A 85 0.64 1.27 -2.56
N MET A 86 0.94 1.81 -1.39
CA MET A 86 0.70 3.20 -1.08
C MET A 86 2.00 3.85 -0.63
N GLU A 87 2.33 4.98 -1.23
CA GLU A 87 3.50 5.79 -0.91
C GLU A 87 3.01 7.18 -0.49
N PHE A 88 3.26 7.55 0.76
CA PHE A 88 2.95 8.85 1.34
C PHE A 88 4.22 9.70 1.42
N TYR A 89 4.09 10.97 1.06
CA TYR A 89 5.07 12.03 1.31
C TYR A 89 4.49 12.91 2.40
N VAL A 90 5.25 13.09 3.48
CA VAL A 90 4.73 13.71 4.70
C VAL A 90 5.53 14.97 5.03
N GLN A 91 4.83 15.99 5.51
CA GLN A 91 5.47 17.24 5.95
C GLN A 91 6.24 17.06 7.26
N ASP A 92 5.71 16.23 8.16
CA ASP A 92 6.29 15.94 9.48
C ASP A 92 5.84 14.54 9.91
N MET A 93 6.79 13.60 9.96
CA MET A 93 6.51 12.20 10.31
C MET A 93 6.10 12.03 11.78
N GLU A 94 6.71 12.76 12.70
CA GLU A 94 6.40 12.68 14.13
C GLU A 94 4.97 13.14 14.38
N SER A 95 4.63 14.32 13.86
CA SER A 95 3.27 14.87 13.99
C SER A 95 2.21 13.96 13.36
N LEU A 96 2.49 13.33 12.21
CA LEU A 96 1.56 12.40 11.55
C LEU A 96 1.36 11.11 12.35
N MET A 97 2.44 10.54 12.89
CA MET A 97 2.34 9.36 13.75
C MET A 97 1.55 9.68 15.02
N LEU A 98 1.77 10.85 15.62
CA LEU A 98 1.09 11.28 16.84
C LEU A 98 -0.40 11.56 16.63
N SER A 99 -0.77 12.19 15.53
CA SER A 99 -2.16 12.58 15.22
C SER A 99 -2.99 11.50 14.54
N GLY A 100 -2.34 10.45 14.04
CA GLY A 100 -2.98 9.36 13.31
C GLY A 100 -2.99 9.58 11.81
N LEU A 101 -2.93 8.48 11.05
CA LEU A 101 -3.00 8.51 9.60
C LEU A 101 -4.43 8.20 9.15
N HIS A 102 -5.19 9.21 8.72
CA HIS A 102 -6.57 9.03 8.31
C HIS A 102 -6.73 9.41 6.84
N TRP A 103 -7.21 8.46 6.03
CA TRP A 103 -7.58 8.72 4.65
C TRP A 103 -8.81 7.88 4.26
N SER A 104 -9.53 8.35 3.25
CA SER A 104 -10.73 7.74 2.66
C SER A 104 -10.84 8.12 1.18
N GLU A 105 -11.90 7.70 0.49
CA GLU A 105 -12.18 8.13 -0.88
C GLU A 105 -12.30 9.67 -1.01
N ALA A 106 -12.70 10.38 0.06
CA ALA A 106 -12.77 11.84 0.04
C ALA A 106 -11.41 12.50 -0.22
N ASN A 107 -10.30 11.83 0.11
CA ASN A 107 -8.94 12.33 -0.11
C ASN A 107 -8.46 12.21 -1.56
N VAL A 108 -9.21 11.53 -2.44
CA VAL A 108 -8.79 11.29 -3.83
C VAL A 108 -8.93 12.57 -4.66
N GLU A 109 -7.84 12.95 -5.33
CA GLU A 109 -7.85 14.08 -6.25
C GLU A 109 -8.60 13.70 -7.53
N LYS A 110 -9.84 14.16 -7.67
CA LYS A 110 -10.70 13.86 -8.84
C LYS A 110 -10.06 14.23 -10.18
N ALA A 111 -9.27 15.30 -10.21
CA ALA A 111 -8.58 15.77 -11.40
C ALA A 111 -7.34 14.93 -11.77
N GLY A 112 -6.82 14.12 -10.84
CA GLY A 112 -5.71 13.17 -11.05
C GLY A 112 -6.19 11.72 -11.22
N GLY A 113 -7.43 11.55 -11.69
CA GLY A 113 -8.19 10.30 -11.62
C GLY A 113 -7.51 9.07 -12.23
N CYS A 114 -7.93 7.91 -11.69
CA CYS A 114 -7.68 6.53 -12.11
C CYS A 114 -6.98 6.34 -13.47
N ILE A 115 -5.67 6.10 -13.45
CA ILE A 115 -4.90 5.71 -14.65
C ILE A 115 -4.73 4.20 -14.65
N MET A 116 -5.22 3.54 -15.69
CA MET A 116 -4.88 2.14 -15.99
C MET A 116 -3.53 2.10 -16.69
N VAL A 117 -2.60 1.32 -16.16
CA VAL A 117 -1.21 1.24 -16.64
C VAL A 117 -0.93 -0.18 -17.14
N PRO A 118 -0.50 -0.36 -18.40
CA PRO A 118 -0.01 -1.65 -18.90
C PRO A 118 1.24 -2.11 -18.16
N SER A 119 1.52 -3.42 -18.16
CA SER A 119 2.63 -4.02 -17.42
C SER A 119 4.00 -3.38 -17.68
N ASP A 120 4.25 -2.94 -18.92
CA ASP A 120 5.53 -2.35 -19.31
C ASP A 120 5.81 -0.97 -18.67
N ASN A 121 4.75 -0.30 -18.23
CA ASN A 121 4.81 1.01 -17.56
C ASN A 121 4.67 0.90 -16.04
N MET A 122 4.61 -0.32 -15.49
CA MET A 122 4.56 -0.55 -14.05
C MET A 122 5.96 -0.59 -13.44
N PRO A 123 6.09 -0.35 -12.12
CA PRO A 123 7.36 -0.56 -11.44
C PRO A 123 7.87 -2.01 -11.60
N ASN A 124 9.20 -2.17 -11.68
CA ASN A 124 9.85 -3.45 -11.98
C ASN A 124 9.46 -4.60 -11.02
N LEU A 125 9.27 -4.28 -9.73
CA LEU A 125 8.94 -5.29 -8.72
C LEU A 125 7.53 -5.88 -8.95
N PRO A 126 6.46 -5.08 -9.08
CA PRO A 126 5.16 -5.59 -9.50
C PRO A 126 5.21 -6.43 -10.78
N ARG A 127 5.95 -5.99 -11.80
CA ARG A 127 6.09 -6.71 -13.07
C ARG A 127 6.72 -8.09 -12.88
N SER A 128 7.80 -8.20 -12.11
CA SER A 128 8.47 -9.48 -11.84
C SER A 128 7.63 -10.45 -10.99
N LEU A 129 6.61 -9.94 -10.29
CA LEU A 129 5.62 -10.75 -9.56
C LEU A 129 4.44 -11.22 -10.44
N GLY A 130 4.45 -10.89 -11.73
CA GLY A 130 3.45 -11.32 -12.70
C GLY A 130 2.15 -10.52 -12.66
N TRP A 131 2.17 -9.29 -12.11
CA TRP A 131 1.06 -8.37 -12.28
C TRP A 131 1.03 -7.85 -13.72
N LEU A 132 -0.16 -7.79 -14.31
CA LEU A 132 -0.33 -7.42 -15.72
C LEU A 132 -0.94 -6.03 -15.89
N PHE A 133 -1.68 -5.59 -14.88
CA PHE A 133 -2.43 -4.33 -14.91
C PHE A 133 -2.17 -3.55 -13.63
N GLY A 134 -2.09 -2.22 -13.77
CA GLY A 134 -2.01 -1.29 -12.65
C GLY A 134 -3.15 -0.27 -12.71
N ARG A 135 -3.64 0.19 -11.55
CA ARG A 135 -4.60 1.30 -11.41
C ARG A 135 -4.08 2.28 -10.37
N ARG A 136 -3.91 3.55 -10.74
CA ARG A 136 -3.29 4.56 -9.87
C ARG A 136 -4.29 5.63 -9.39
N TYR A 137 -4.19 6.00 -8.11
CA TYR A 137 -4.88 7.12 -7.48
C TYR A 137 -3.89 8.10 -6.86
N LEU A 138 -4.19 9.39 -6.97
CA LEU A 138 -3.52 10.45 -6.23
C LEU A 138 -4.41 10.89 -5.07
N LEU A 139 -3.81 11.00 -3.88
CA LEU A 139 -4.50 11.37 -2.66
C LEU A 139 -3.81 12.55 -2.00
N LYS A 140 -4.59 13.36 -1.29
CA LYS A 140 -4.11 14.51 -0.56
C LYS A 140 -4.89 14.69 0.74
N ASP A 141 -4.21 15.14 1.77
CA ASP A 141 -4.85 15.56 3.01
C ASP A 141 -5.84 16.72 2.76
N LEU A 142 -7.00 16.67 3.42
CA LEU A 142 -8.12 17.58 3.16
C LEU A 142 -7.98 18.95 3.82
N GLY A 143 -7.00 19.13 4.71
CA GLY A 143 -6.75 20.40 5.36
C GLY A 143 -6.32 21.51 4.40
N ASP A 144 -6.59 22.76 4.79
CA ASP A 144 -6.12 23.96 4.07
C ASP A 144 -4.58 24.00 3.96
N ASP A 145 -3.89 23.41 4.94
CA ASP A 145 -2.45 23.13 4.93
C ASP A 145 -2.21 21.60 4.99
N PRO A 146 -2.21 20.91 3.84
CA PRO A 146 -2.14 19.46 3.75
C PRO A 146 -0.86 18.91 4.37
N LYS A 147 -0.99 17.97 5.31
CA LYS A 147 0.15 17.37 6.03
C LYS A 147 0.80 16.22 5.29
N TRP A 148 0.11 15.65 4.33
CA TRP A 148 0.63 14.59 3.49
C TRP A 148 -0.03 14.59 2.11
N ARG A 149 0.66 13.94 1.17
CA ARG A 149 0.11 13.49 -0.12
C ARG A 149 0.49 12.04 -0.33
N ALA A 150 -0.27 11.32 -1.13
CA ALA A 150 0.03 9.93 -1.41
C ALA A 150 -0.28 9.54 -2.84
N THR A 151 0.41 8.49 -3.28
CA THR A 151 0.05 7.72 -4.46
C THR A 151 -0.34 6.33 -4.04
N LEU A 152 -1.51 5.88 -4.48
CA LEU A 152 -1.99 4.51 -4.28
C LEU A 152 -2.02 3.79 -5.63
N TRP A 153 -1.34 2.66 -5.70
CA TRP A 153 -1.35 1.76 -6.83
C TRP A 153 -2.11 0.50 -6.46
N PHE A 154 -3.03 0.05 -7.31
CA PHE A 154 -3.51 -1.31 -7.32
C PHE A 154 -2.89 -2.06 -8.47
N TYR A 155 -2.52 -3.30 -8.23
CA TYR A 155 -2.00 -4.23 -9.21
C TYR A 155 -2.85 -5.48 -9.22
N GLY A 156 -3.08 -6.02 -10.41
CA GLY A 156 -3.91 -7.19 -10.60
C GLY A 156 -3.43 -8.01 -11.78
N ARG A 157 -3.78 -9.30 -11.76
CA ARG A 157 -3.53 -10.20 -12.91
C ARG A 157 -4.63 -10.09 -13.95
N ASN A 158 -5.81 -9.64 -13.53
CA ASN A 158 -6.96 -9.46 -14.39
C ASN A 158 -7.48 -8.02 -14.28
N CYS A 159 -7.75 -7.40 -15.42
CA CYS A 159 -8.34 -6.07 -15.51
C CYS A 159 -9.72 -6.01 -14.84
N ALA A 160 -10.56 -7.04 -15.01
CA ALA A 160 -11.90 -7.08 -14.42
C ALA A 160 -11.86 -7.02 -12.88
N GLU A 161 -10.93 -7.75 -12.25
CA GLU A 161 -10.77 -7.73 -10.80
C GLU A 161 -10.34 -6.34 -10.29
N LEU A 162 -9.44 -5.67 -11.03
CA LEU A 162 -9.05 -4.31 -10.66
C LEU A 162 -10.18 -3.30 -10.79
N LEU A 163 -11.03 -3.44 -11.82
CA LEU A 163 -12.15 -2.53 -12.03
C LEU A 163 -13.25 -2.69 -10.97
N GLU A 164 -13.45 -3.90 -10.48
CA GLU A 164 -14.44 -4.19 -9.43
C GLU A 164 -13.99 -3.72 -8.04
N LEU A 165 -12.68 -3.69 -7.78
CA LEU A 165 -12.11 -3.28 -6.50
C LEU A 165 -12.41 -1.80 -6.20
N LYS A 166 -12.98 -1.51 -5.04
CA LYS A 166 -13.29 -0.15 -4.56
C LYS A 166 -12.28 0.28 -3.50
N LEU A 167 -12.10 1.58 -3.35
CA LEU A 167 -11.24 2.12 -2.29
C LEU A 167 -11.78 1.77 -0.90
N ASP A 168 -13.10 1.72 -0.76
CA ASP A 168 -13.79 1.31 0.48
C ASP A 168 -13.59 -0.17 0.83
N ASP A 169 -13.11 -1.00 -0.11
CA ASP A 169 -12.75 -2.40 0.17
C ASP A 169 -11.39 -2.49 0.88
N LEU A 170 -10.62 -1.39 0.92
CA LEU A 170 -9.37 -1.34 1.67
C LEU A 170 -9.64 -1.12 3.16
N SER A 171 -8.85 -1.78 3.99
CA SER A 171 -8.84 -1.59 5.43
C SER A 171 -7.44 -1.76 5.99
N VAL A 172 -7.22 -1.26 7.22
CA VAL A 172 -5.94 -1.40 7.91
C VAL A 172 -5.54 -2.87 8.15
N GLU A 173 -6.52 -3.77 8.24
CA GLU A 173 -6.29 -5.22 8.43
C GLU A 173 -5.67 -5.88 7.20
N LEU A 174 -5.85 -5.28 6.02
CA LEU A 174 -5.24 -5.75 4.78
C LEU A 174 -3.79 -5.31 4.63
N VAL A 175 -3.29 -4.42 5.50
CA VAL A 175 -1.90 -3.98 5.48
C VAL A 175 -0.99 -5.15 5.84
N ARG A 176 -0.14 -5.53 4.88
CA ARG A 176 0.81 -6.63 5.00
C ARG A 176 2.16 -6.15 5.53
N ARG A 177 2.61 -5.00 5.03
CA ARG A 177 3.84 -4.32 5.46
C ARG A 177 3.64 -2.83 5.49
N ALA A 178 4.30 -2.17 6.43
CA ALA A 178 4.41 -0.72 6.45
C ALA A 178 5.81 -0.31 6.91
N LYS A 179 6.34 0.77 6.36
CA LYS A 179 7.66 1.31 6.71
C LYS A 179 7.64 2.82 6.60
N ALA A 180 8.08 3.52 7.64
CA ALA A 180 8.26 4.95 7.61
C ALA A 180 9.74 5.32 7.72
N ILE A 181 10.17 6.27 6.89
CA ILE A 181 11.52 6.82 6.87
C ILE A 181 11.41 8.32 7.18
N ALA A 182 12.14 8.78 8.19
CA ALA A 182 12.25 10.20 8.52
C ALA A 182 13.65 10.74 8.12
N PRO A 183 13.75 11.99 7.64
CA PRO A 183 15.02 12.62 7.30
C PRO A 183 15.98 12.66 8.49
N GLY A 184 17.25 12.32 8.27
CA GLY A 184 18.28 12.33 9.31
C GLY A 184 18.19 11.18 10.33
N MET A 185 17.04 10.51 10.46
CA MET A 185 16.83 9.40 11.40
C MET A 185 16.81 8.03 10.71
N GLY A 186 16.48 7.97 9.43
CA GLY A 186 16.36 6.71 8.70
C GLY A 186 15.01 6.04 8.94
N GLU A 187 14.99 4.71 9.04
CA GLU A 187 13.77 3.92 9.28
C GLU A 187 13.32 4.12 10.75
N VAL A 188 12.20 4.82 10.95
CA VAL A 188 11.65 5.14 12.28
C VAL A 188 10.42 4.28 12.65
N TYR A 189 9.86 3.58 11.66
CA TYR A 189 8.72 2.70 11.85
C TYR A 189 8.80 1.51 10.90
N LYS A 190 8.43 0.34 11.40
CA LYS A 190 8.36 -0.89 10.62
C LYS A 190 7.25 -1.81 11.11
N PHE A 191 6.55 -2.39 10.15
CA PHE A 191 5.55 -3.41 10.38
C PHE A 191 5.62 -4.48 9.29
N ASP A 192 5.58 -5.75 9.68
CA ASP A 192 5.39 -6.90 8.79
C ASP A 192 4.46 -7.91 9.47
N LEU A 193 3.26 -8.09 8.90
CA LEU A 193 2.20 -8.94 9.48
C LEU A 193 2.60 -10.41 9.67
N ALA A 194 3.56 -10.93 8.89
CA ALA A 194 3.97 -12.34 8.97
C ALA A 194 5.17 -12.57 9.89
N ARG A 195 5.62 -11.52 10.60
CA ARG A 195 6.69 -11.63 11.58
C ARG A 195 6.12 -11.44 12.97
N GLU A 196 6.25 -12.48 13.80
CA GLU A 196 5.76 -12.49 15.18
C GLU A 196 6.86 -12.14 16.21
N ASP A 197 8.12 -12.01 15.77
CA ASP A 197 9.33 -12.01 16.59
C ASP A 197 9.83 -10.62 17.02
N GLY A 198 8.92 -9.69 17.34
CA GLY A 198 9.31 -8.33 17.75
C GLY A 198 9.94 -7.51 16.61
N TYR A 199 9.78 -7.96 15.36
CA TYR A 199 10.23 -7.25 14.16
C TYR A 199 9.57 -5.88 13.97
N ASN A 200 8.36 -5.72 14.50
CA ASN A 200 7.62 -4.47 14.39
C ASN A 200 8.20 -3.46 15.36
N THR A 201 8.60 -2.31 14.83
CA THR A 201 9.25 -1.24 15.59
C THR A 201 8.60 0.10 15.33
N ASN A 202 8.65 0.94 16.35
CA ASN A 202 8.27 2.34 16.30
C ASN A 202 9.27 3.07 17.19
N GLU A 203 10.29 3.65 16.58
CA GLU A 203 11.42 4.28 17.28
C GLU A 203 11.02 5.61 17.93
N LEU A 204 9.98 6.27 17.41
CA LEU A 204 9.53 7.58 17.90
C LEU A 204 8.66 7.46 19.14
N TYR A 205 7.75 6.48 19.19
CA TYR A 205 6.73 6.37 20.24
C TYR A 205 6.66 5.00 20.91
N GLY A 206 7.55 4.07 20.57
CA GLY A 206 7.62 2.74 21.16
C GLY A 206 6.31 1.97 21.02
N ARG A 207 5.72 1.58 22.15
CA ARG A 207 4.46 0.81 22.19
C ARG A 207 3.19 1.67 22.31
N ARG A 208 3.30 3.00 22.18
CA ARG A 208 2.12 3.87 22.19
C ARG A 208 1.21 3.53 21.00
N PRO A 209 -0.09 3.24 21.21
CA PRO A 209 -1.03 3.00 20.12
C PRO A 209 -1.08 4.14 19.12
N LEU A 210 -1.15 3.78 17.82
CA LEU A 210 -1.29 4.74 16.73
C LEU A 210 -2.69 4.64 16.08
N GLU A 211 -3.27 5.78 15.77
CA GLU A 211 -4.63 5.88 15.24
C GLU A 211 -4.71 5.75 13.70
N GLY A 212 -5.90 5.48 13.18
CA GLY A 212 -6.13 5.37 11.74
C GLY A 212 -5.43 4.18 11.08
N TRP A 213 -4.80 4.41 9.94
CA TRP A 213 -4.22 3.41 9.03
C TRP A 213 -2.84 2.88 9.45
N TRP A 214 -2.30 3.30 10.59
CA TRP A 214 -1.12 2.66 11.18
C TRP A 214 -1.47 1.24 11.65
N PRO A 215 -0.92 0.16 11.09
CA PRO A 215 -1.35 -1.21 11.40
C PRO A 215 -0.93 -1.70 12.79
N TRP A 216 0.09 -1.08 13.36
CA TRP A 216 0.66 -1.43 14.66
C TRP A 216 1.35 -0.21 15.29
N PRO A 217 1.47 -0.10 16.61
CA PRO A 217 0.72 -0.86 17.60
C PRO A 217 -0.74 -0.36 17.69
N LYS A 218 -1.68 -1.29 17.84
CA LYS A 218 -3.08 -1.01 18.18
C LYS A 218 -3.34 -1.29 19.66
N GLU A 219 -4.34 -0.62 20.22
CA GLU A 219 -4.69 -0.76 21.64
C GLU A 219 -4.99 -2.21 22.04
N ASN A 220 -5.71 -2.94 21.21
CA ASN A 220 -6.03 -4.36 21.41
C ASN A 220 -4.84 -5.32 21.24
N GLN A 221 -3.69 -4.86 20.73
CA GLN A 221 -2.47 -5.65 20.55
C GLN A 221 -1.48 -5.49 21.72
N LEU A 222 -1.71 -4.51 22.60
CA LEU A 222 -0.88 -4.32 23.77
C LEU A 222 -1.27 -5.33 24.85
N LYS A 223 -0.47 -6.39 24.99
CA LYS A 223 -0.53 -7.20 26.22
C LYS A 223 -0.18 -6.29 27.42
N PRO A 224 -0.94 -6.35 28.53
CA PRO A 224 -0.54 -5.71 29.76
C PRO A 224 0.90 -6.13 30.08
N ARG A 225 1.75 -5.17 30.44
CA ARG A 225 2.97 -5.52 31.16
C ARG A 225 2.49 -6.18 32.45
N GLU A 226 2.66 -7.50 32.59
CA GLU A 226 2.78 -8.09 33.93
C GLU A 226 3.98 -7.40 34.56
N PHE A 227 3.71 -6.32 35.29
CA PHE A 227 4.67 -5.75 36.20
C PHE A 227 4.79 -6.76 37.32
N ASP A 228 5.81 -7.61 37.23
CA ASP A 228 6.27 -8.48 38.29
C ASP A 228 6.91 -7.60 39.37
N CYS A 229 6.09 -6.83 40.07
CA CYS A 229 6.49 -6.02 41.24
C CYS A 229 6.55 -6.87 42.52
N ALA A 230 6.57 -8.21 42.41
CA ALA A 230 6.71 -9.11 43.53
C ALA A 230 8.19 -9.41 43.85
N ALA A 231 9.03 -8.37 44.04
CA ALA A 231 10.36 -8.55 44.61
C ALA A 231 10.96 -7.25 45.16
N ILE A 232 10.25 -6.55 46.04
CA ILE A 232 10.93 -5.78 47.10
C ILE A 232 10.25 -6.18 48.42
N VAL A 233 10.63 -7.36 48.92
CA VAL A 233 10.47 -7.64 50.34
C VAL A 233 11.58 -6.86 51.02
N ASP A 234 11.15 -5.80 51.70
CA ASP A 234 11.90 -5.02 52.66
C ASP A 234 12.42 -5.95 53.77
N ASP A 235 13.69 -6.38 53.67
CA ASP A 235 14.38 -7.05 54.77
C ASP A 235 15.03 -5.99 55.66
N SER A 236 14.18 -5.24 56.37
CA SER A 236 14.56 -4.36 57.47
C SER A 236 14.15 -4.96 58.82
N SER A 237 14.57 -6.21 59.05
CA SER A 237 14.47 -6.82 60.37
C SER A 237 15.65 -7.73 60.70
N ASN A 238 16.82 -7.13 60.94
CA ASN A 238 17.80 -7.71 61.86
C ASN A 238 18.82 -6.69 62.37
N VAL A 239 18.36 -5.75 63.20
CA VAL A 239 19.22 -5.05 64.16
C VAL A 239 18.47 -4.92 65.48
N ALA A 240 18.39 -6.03 66.25
CA ALA A 240 18.12 -5.98 67.69
C ALA A 240 18.35 -7.36 68.35
N ALA A 241 19.52 -7.55 68.98
CA ALA A 241 19.80 -8.33 70.20
C ALA A 241 21.33 -8.46 70.31
N LEU A 242 21.97 -7.68 71.19
CA LEU A 242 22.45 -8.10 72.52
C LEU A 242 23.63 -9.08 72.46
#